data_AF-A0A931EIE7-F1
#
_entry.id   AF-A0A931EIE7-F1
#
_cell.length_a   1.000
_cell.length_b   1.000
_cell.length_c   1.000
_cell.angle_alpha   90.00
_cell.angle_beta   90.00
_cell.angle_gamma   90.00
#
_symmetry.space_group_name_H-M   'P 1'
#
loop_
_entity.id
_entity.type
_entity.pdbx_description
1 polymer ?
#
loop_
_entity_poly.entity_id
_entity_poly.type
_entity_poly.pdbx_seq_one_letter_code
_entity_poly.pdbx_strand_id
1 'polypeptide(L)'
;MKRLLLMLSAGLILSGCVPQVVRPQPPAVELLGFNLISLDPFSGKADFDVRLRLTNPNSFTLPLLDSTITAELGGTQFRLTVPAVDLPTNSPREVQTRLTVPVVEGTRALAALVSGQSIRLRLLGELQVRLGPATVPVGPFTLVDRDVQLHLAFQLPTIRIVSLGLDGLALRVLLEVQNPNPIGFSLTGPLRVLVGGQSVAQTTLNLPLTPGGSSQGEFRLGLTGFPGMGGIRLDLGLTARVPGILERPVAQVLQGFLR
;
A
#
# COMPACT_ATOMS: atom_id res chain seq x y z
N MET A 1 57.59 53.08 -21.71
CA MET A 1 56.72 52.12 -22.44
C MET A 1 56.84 50.66 -21.95
N LYS A 2 58.03 50.15 -21.55
CA LYS A 2 58.19 48.76 -21.02
C LYS A 2 57.44 48.43 -19.71
N ARG A 3 57.24 49.40 -18.81
CA ARG A 3 56.54 49.19 -17.52
C ARG A 3 55.01 49.10 -17.64
N LEU A 4 54.43 49.69 -18.69
CA LEU A 4 52.99 49.65 -18.93
C LEU A 4 52.54 48.29 -19.50
N LEU A 5 53.39 47.68 -20.35
CA LEU A 5 53.14 46.34 -20.90
C LEU A 5 53.15 45.25 -19.82
N LEU A 6 54.00 45.41 -18.80
CA LEU A 6 54.17 44.45 -17.70
C LEU A 6 52.99 44.48 -16.70
N MET A 7 52.37 45.65 -16.52
CA MET A 7 51.15 45.81 -15.71
C MET A 7 49.90 45.24 -16.43
N LEU A 8 49.83 45.34 -17.76
CA LEU A 8 48.72 44.76 -18.53
C LEU A 8 48.77 43.21 -18.55
N SER A 9 49.97 42.62 -18.61
CA SER A 9 50.15 41.16 -18.53
C SER A 9 49.84 40.59 -17.15
N ALA A 10 50.03 41.36 -16.08
CA ALA A 10 49.70 40.92 -14.72
C ALA A 10 48.18 40.93 -14.47
N GLY A 11 47.43 41.87 -15.06
CA GLY A 11 45.97 41.96 -14.91
C GLY A 11 45.19 40.81 -15.56
N LEU A 12 45.72 40.19 -16.62
CA LEU A 12 45.09 39.07 -17.32
C LEU A 12 45.23 37.71 -16.63
N ILE A 13 46.12 37.59 -15.63
CA ILE A 13 46.37 36.32 -14.92
C ILE A 13 45.46 36.19 -13.67
N LEU A 14 44.87 37.30 -13.19
CA LEU A 14 44.02 37.31 -11.99
C LEU A 14 42.51 37.15 -12.26
N SER A 15 42.06 37.13 -13.52
CA SER A 15 40.65 36.94 -13.88
C SER A 15 40.22 35.46 -14.02
N GLY A 16 41.13 34.51 -13.78
CA GLY A 16 40.93 33.08 -14.11
C GLY A 16 40.30 32.19 -13.04
N CYS A 17 40.05 32.66 -11.81
CA CYS A 17 39.49 31.83 -10.73
C CYS A 17 38.23 32.45 -10.13
N VAL A 18 37.18 32.60 -10.95
CA VAL A 18 35.83 32.67 -10.38
C VAL A 18 35.39 31.22 -10.18
N PRO A 19 35.19 30.73 -8.94
CA PRO A 19 34.60 29.42 -8.75
C PRO A 19 33.19 29.45 -9.35
N GLN A 20 33.02 28.82 -10.51
CA GLN A 20 31.70 28.56 -11.05
C GLN A 20 31.00 27.64 -10.05
N VAL A 21 30.11 28.22 -9.24
CA VAL A 21 29.18 27.47 -8.39
C VAL A 21 28.21 26.77 -9.34
N VAL A 22 28.56 25.55 -9.76
CA VAL A 22 27.69 24.71 -10.57
C VAL A 22 26.52 24.28 -9.69
N ARG A 23 25.37 24.96 -9.85
CA ARG A 23 24.13 24.53 -9.23
C ARG A 23 23.62 23.31 -9.99
N PRO A 24 23.51 22.14 -9.36
CA PRO A 24 22.98 20.97 -10.03
C PRO A 24 21.53 21.24 -10.43
N GLN A 25 21.20 20.87 -11.66
CA GLN A 25 19.82 20.80 -12.11
C GLN A 25 19.13 19.59 -11.48
N PRO A 26 17.83 19.70 -11.17
CA PRO A 26 17.07 18.58 -10.61
C PRO A 26 17.02 17.40 -11.58
N PRO A 27 17.14 16.15 -11.09
CA PRO A 27 16.91 14.99 -11.94
C PRO A 27 15.45 14.99 -12.41
N ALA A 28 15.24 14.61 -13.67
CA ALA A 28 13.89 14.33 -14.17
C ALA A 28 13.39 13.05 -13.51
N VAL A 29 12.20 13.10 -12.92
CA VAL A 29 11.59 11.96 -12.22
C VAL A 29 10.31 11.57 -12.92
N GLU A 30 10.18 10.27 -13.17
CA GLU A 30 8.99 9.69 -13.77
C GLU A 30 8.47 8.53 -12.94
N LEU A 31 7.15 8.39 -12.86
CA LEU A 31 6.50 7.28 -12.18
C LEU A 31 6.37 6.09 -13.12
N LEU A 32 7.05 4.98 -12.81
CA LEU A 32 6.99 3.73 -13.57
C LEU A 32 5.97 2.73 -13.01
N GLY A 33 5.56 2.88 -11.75
CA GLY A 33 4.62 1.96 -11.13
C GLY A 33 4.15 2.43 -9.76
N PHE A 34 2.89 2.11 -9.47
CA PHE A 34 2.23 2.35 -8.20
C PHE A 34 1.37 1.14 -7.89
N ASN A 35 1.82 0.27 -6.97
CA ASN A 35 1.16 -0.99 -6.68
C ASN A 35 0.86 -1.10 -5.19
N LEU A 36 -0.30 -1.65 -4.85
CA LEU A 36 -0.60 -1.98 -3.46
C LEU A 36 0.17 -3.24 -3.05
N ILE A 37 0.97 -3.14 -1.99
CA ILE A 37 1.63 -4.30 -1.36
C ILE A 37 0.65 -4.93 -0.37
N SER A 38 0.12 -4.12 0.54
CA SER A 38 -0.83 -4.55 1.54
C SER A 38 -1.71 -3.40 2.01
N LEU A 39 -2.95 -3.68 2.36
CA LEU A 39 -3.82 -2.79 3.14
C LEU A 39 -4.28 -3.57 4.36
N ASP A 40 -3.72 -3.26 5.51
CA ASP A 40 -4.07 -3.91 6.77
C ASP A 40 -4.81 -2.91 7.68
N PRO A 41 -6.16 -3.02 7.78
CA PRO A 41 -6.93 -2.13 8.64
C PRO A 41 -6.68 -2.38 10.13
N PHE A 42 -6.10 -3.53 10.51
CA PHE A 42 -5.86 -3.89 11.91
C PHE A 42 -4.54 -3.31 12.43
N SER A 43 -3.51 -3.24 11.59
CA SER A 43 -2.30 -2.45 11.90
C SER A 43 -2.44 -0.96 11.56
N GLY A 44 -3.51 -0.59 10.86
CA GLY A 44 -3.84 0.80 10.51
C GLY A 44 -2.99 1.36 9.38
N LYS A 45 -2.43 0.51 8.50
CA LYS A 45 -1.49 0.92 7.45
C LYS A 45 -1.83 0.29 6.10
N ALA A 46 -1.56 1.05 5.04
CA ALA A 46 -1.53 0.58 3.67
C ALA A 46 -0.14 0.87 3.08
N ASP A 47 0.54 -0.15 2.58
CA ASP A 47 1.86 -0.04 1.98
C ASP A 47 1.75 -0.15 0.47
N PHE A 48 2.38 0.80 -0.23
CA PHE A 48 2.46 0.84 -1.67
C PHE A 48 3.91 0.75 -2.13
N ASP A 49 4.11 0.00 -3.20
CA ASP A 49 5.32 0.01 -3.97
C ASP A 49 5.27 1.15 -5.00
N VAL A 50 6.25 2.04 -4.94
CA VAL A 50 6.39 3.18 -5.86
C VAL A 50 7.71 3.02 -6.60
N ARG A 51 7.61 2.83 -7.91
CA ARG A 51 8.78 2.71 -8.79
C ARG A 51 8.98 4.00 -9.55
N LEU A 52 10.17 4.57 -9.44
CA LEU A 52 10.53 5.85 -10.06
C LEU A 52 11.70 5.65 -11.01
N ARG A 53 11.67 6.36 -12.14
CA ARG A 53 12.81 6.52 -13.05
C ARG A 53 13.40 7.90 -12.84
N LEU A 54 14.67 7.96 -12.44
CA LEU A 54 15.40 9.20 -12.26
C LEU A 54 16.41 9.34 -13.39
N THR A 55 16.41 10.48 -14.07
CA THR A 55 17.37 10.80 -15.12
C THR A 55 18.12 12.06 -14.75
N ASN A 56 19.45 11.98 -14.68
CA ASN A 56 20.29 13.12 -14.34
C ASN A 56 20.60 13.96 -15.60
N PRO A 57 20.10 15.21 -15.70
CA PRO A 57 20.38 16.09 -16.84
C PRO A 57 21.75 16.77 -16.76
N ASN A 58 22.47 16.64 -15.63
CA ASN A 58 23.75 17.30 -15.42
C ASN A 58 24.87 16.59 -16.18
N SER A 59 25.87 17.36 -16.62
CA SER A 59 27.08 16.87 -17.31
C SER A 59 28.06 16.09 -16.41
N PHE A 60 27.70 15.86 -15.15
CA PHE A 60 28.46 15.12 -14.16
C PHE A 60 27.55 14.15 -13.39
N THR A 61 28.13 13.09 -12.83
CA THR A 61 27.40 12.14 -11.96
C THR A 61 26.85 12.85 -10.75
N LEU A 62 25.59 12.59 -10.43
CA LEU A 62 24.89 13.17 -9.28
C LEU A 62 24.65 12.07 -8.24
N PRO A 63 25.44 12.02 -7.15
CA PRO A 63 25.21 11.09 -6.04
C PRO A 63 23.99 11.58 -5.23
N LEU A 64 22.85 10.93 -5.41
CA LEU A 64 21.66 11.18 -4.61
C LEU A 64 21.82 10.50 -3.25
N LEU A 65 21.49 11.22 -2.19
CA LEU A 65 21.38 10.71 -0.83
C LEU A 65 19.92 10.40 -0.49
N ASP A 66 19.70 9.66 0.59
CA ASP A 66 18.35 9.41 1.10
C ASP A 66 17.61 10.73 1.30
N SER A 67 16.50 10.89 0.60
CA SER A 67 15.76 12.15 0.53
C SER A 67 14.31 11.92 0.94
N THR A 68 13.89 12.56 2.03
CA THR A 68 12.48 12.51 2.45
C THR A 68 11.69 13.58 1.70
N ILE A 69 10.69 13.14 0.96
CA ILE A 69 9.78 13.99 0.19
C ILE A 69 8.34 13.78 0.65
N THR A 70 7.46 14.69 0.24
CA THR A 70 6.02 14.61 0.47
C THR A 70 5.34 13.90 -0.69
N ALA A 71 4.61 12.82 -0.39
CA ALA A 71 3.67 12.19 -1.30
C ALA A 71 2.26 12.66 -0.96
N GLU A 72 1.65 13.46 -1.83
CA GLU A 72 0.26 13.86 -1.73
C GLU A 72 -0.62 12.88 -2.53
N LEU A 73 -1.55 12.21 -1.85
CA LEU A 73 -2.47 11.26 -2.45
C LEU A 73 -3.89 11.63 -2.06
N GLY A 74 -4.70 12.06 -3.03
CA GLY A 74 -6.09 12.46 -2.78
C GLY A 74 -6.24 13.70 -1.89
N GLY A 75 -5.24 14.59 -1.89
CA GLY A 75 -5.21 15.80 -1.06
C GLY A 75 -4.64 15.59 0.35
N THR A 76 -4.33 14.36 0.76
CA THR A 76 -3.65 14.06 2.02
C THR A 76 -2.16 13.86 1.79
N GLN A 77 -1.32 14.38 2.69
CA GLN A 77 0.13 14.34 2.57
C GLN A 77 0.75 13.25 3.45
N PHE A 78 1.69 12.51 2.87
CA PHE A 78 2.43 11.42 3.49
C PHE A 78 3.93 11.59 3.23
N ARG A 79 4.77 10.93 4.02
CA ARG A 79 6.22 10.93 3.79
C ARG A 79 6.60 9.78 2.87
N LEU A 80 7.53 10.03 1.95
CA LEU A 80 8.15 9.03 1.09
C LEU A 80 9.66 9.26 1.12
N THR A 81 10.44 8.20 1.24
CA THR A 81 11.92 8.31 1.18
C THR A 81 12.41 7.83 -0.16
N VAL A 82 13.01 8.71 -0.96
CA VAL A 82 13.72 8.32 -2.17
C VAL A 82 15.10 7.82 -1.75
N PRO A 83 15.49 6.58 -2.08
CA PRO A 83 16.74 6.00 -1.62
C PRO A 83 17.96 6.65 -2.28
N ALA A 84 19.09 6.60 -1.59
CA ALA A 84 20.37 6.99 -2.14
C ALA A 84 20.72 6.17 -3.40
N VAL A 85 21.16 6.86 -4.45
CA VAL A 85 21.56 6.24 -5.72
C VAL A 85 22.51 7.15 -6.49
N ASP A 86 23.52 6.58 -7.11
CA ASP A 86 24.35 7.32 -8.06
C ASP A 86 23.64 7.44 -9.39
N LEU A 87 23.42 8.68 -9.84
CA LEU A 87 22.80 8.99 -11.13
C LEU A 87 23.88 9.43 -12.13
N PRO A 88 24.34 8.53 -13.04
CA PRO A 88 25.28 8.91 -14.08
C PRO A 88 24.66 9.93 -15.04
N THR A 89 25.50 10.75 -15.67
CA THR A 89 25.08 11.75 -16.66
C THR A 89 24.21 11.15 -17.75
N ASN A 90 23.02 11.73 -17.95
CA ASN A 90 22.04 11.37 -18.98
C ASN A 90 21.65 9.88 -19.02
N SER A 91 21.90 9.14 -17.94
CA SER A 91 21.52 7.73 -17.81
C SER A 91 20.35 7.60 -16.84
N PRO A 92 19.24 6.95 -17.23
CA PRO A 92 18.15 6.68 -16.31
C PRO A 92 18.58 5.63 -15.27
N ARG A 93 18.08 5.79 -14.05
CA ARG A 93 18.13 4.79 -12.97
C ARG A 93 16.74 4.56 -12.44
N GLU A 94 16.38 3.30 -12.27
CA GLU A 94 15.14 2.93 -11.61
C GLU A 94 15.40 2.76 -10.11
N VAL A 95 14.52 3.32 -9.30
CA VAL A 95 14.52 3.11 -7.85
C VAL A 95 13.13 2.66 -7.42
N GLN A 96 13.13 1.84 -6.38
CA GLN A 96 11.92 1.32 -5.75
C GLN A 96 11.87 1.85 -4.33
N THR A 97 10.72 2.41 -3.94
CA THR A 97 10.50 2.94 -2.59
C THR A 97 9.11 2.55 -2.09
N ARG A 98 8.92 2.62 -0.77
CA ARG A 98 7.68 2.27 -0.10
C ARG A 98 6.98 3.52 0.41
N LEU A 99 5.73 3.70 -0.04
CA LEU A 99 4.82 4.69 0.51
C LEU A 99 3.92 4.01 1.55
N THR A 100 4.02 4.42 2.81
CA THR A 100 3.11 3.97 3.87
C THR A 100 2.04 5.03 4.12
N VAL A 101 0.79 4.65 3.90
CA VAL A 101 -0.40 5.47 4.11
C VAL A 101 -1.14 4.95 5.35
N PRO A 102 -1.20 5.70 6.46
CA PRO A 102 -2.04 5.29 7.56
C PRO A 102 -3.53 5.37 7.16
N VAL A 103 -4.27 4.32 7.53
CA VAL A 103 -5.59 4.01 6.97
C VAL A 103 -6.61 5.10 7.32
N VAL A 104 -6.54 5.64 8.53
CA VAL A 104 -7.49 6.66 9.02
C VAL A 104 -7.40 7.92 8.18
N GLU A 105 -6.19 8.46 8.02
CA GLU A 105 -5.89 9.67 7.26
C GLU A 105 -6.08 9.46 5.74
N GLY A 106 -5.83 8.25 5.27
CA GLY A 106 -5.93 7.85 3.87
C GLY A 106 -7.31 7.35 3.42
N THR A 107 -8.30 7.24 4.31
CA THR A 107 -9.56 6.51 4.06
C THR A 107 -10.18 6.82 2.70
N ARG A 108 -10.34 8.11 2.35
CA ARG A 108 -10.96 8.53 1.08
C ARG A 108 -10.12 8.13 -0.13
N ALA A 109 -8.81 8.31 -0.06
CA ALA A 109 -7.90 7.95 -1.14
C ALA A 109 -7.83 6.43 -1.34
N LEU A 110 -7.76 5.68 -0.23
CA LEU A 110 -7.76 4.22 -0.24
C LEU A 110 -9.07 3.67 -0.81
N ALA A 111 -10.22 4.24 -0.45
CA ALA A 111 -11.53 3.85 -0.99
C ALA A 111 -11.61 4.04 -2.52
N ALA A 112 -11.15 5.20 -3.01
CA ALA A 112 -11.08 5.47 -4.43
C ALA A 112 -10.18 4.45 -5.14
N LEU A 113 -8.96 4.23 -4.63
CA LEU A 113 -8.01 3.28 -5.20
C LEU A 113 -8.54 1.84 -5.19
N VAL A 114 -9.10 1.35 -4.07
CA VAL A 114 -9.64 -0.01 -3.93
C VAL A 114 -10.87 -0.23 -4.80
N SER A 115 -11.67 0.81 -5.04
CA SER A 115 -12.78 0.75 -6.00
C SER A 115 -12.35 0.85 -7.46
N GLY A 116 -11.05 0.98 -7.73
CA GLY A 116 -10.49 1.10 -9.07
C GLY A 116 -10.66 2.50 -9.66
N GLN A 117 -10.88 3.53 -8.86
CA GLN A 117 -10.87 4.92 -9.33
C GLN A 117 -9.44 5.45 -9.41
N SER A 118 -9.21 6.32 -10.39
CA SER A 118 -7.95 7.06 -10.51
C SER A 118 -7.92 8.22 -9.50
N ILE A 119 -6.76 8.43 -8.90
CA ILE A 119 -6.52 9.53 -7.96
C ILE A 119 -5.20 10.20 -8.28
N ARG A 120 -5.14 11.52 -8.12
CA ARG A 120 -3.92 12.29 -8.33
C ARG A 120 -2.90 11.99 -7.24
N LEU A 121 -1.71 11.58 -7.67
CA LEU A 121 -0.49 11.44 -6.87
C LEU A 121 0.47 12.57 -7.24
N ARG A 122 0.91 13.32 -6.23
CA ARG A 122 1.96 14.34 -6.38
C ARG A 122 3.12 14.03 -5.47
N LEU A 123 4.32 14.01 -6.02
CA LEU A 123 5.57 13.90 -5.25
C LEU A 123 6.23 15.27 -5.23
N LEU A 124 6.44 15.82 -4.04
CA LEU A 124 6.85 17.20 -3.80
C LEU A 124 8.01 17.22 -2.80
N GLY A 125 9.06 17.98 -3.08
CA GLY A 125 10.12 18.19 -2.10
C GLY A 125 11.47 18.51 -2.69
N GLU A 126 12.48 18.28 -1.87
CA GLU A 126 13.89 18.51 -2.18
C GLU A 126 14.63 17.17 -2.22
N LEU A 127 15.56 17.05 -3.16
CA LEU A 127 16.45 15.91 -3.27
C LEU A 127 17.83 16.30 -2.72
N GLN A 128 18.36 15.52 -1.80
CA GLN A 128 19.67 15.73 -1.20
C GLN A 128 20.75 15.11 -2.07
N VAL A 129 21.72 15.88 -2.53
CA VAL A 129 22.82 15.39 -3.36
C VAL A 129 24.16 15.70 -2.73
N ARG A 130 25.16 14.85 -3.00
CA ARG A 130 26.54 15.09 -2.57
C ARG A 130 27.37 15.69 -3.70
N LEU A 131 27.88 16.90 -3.49
CA LEU A 131 28.80 17.58 -4.41
C LEU A 131 30.15 17.79 -3.72
N GLY A 132 31.12 16.94 -4.05
CA GLY A 132 32.39 16.91 -3.33
C GLY A 132 32.16 16.62 -1.84
N PRO A 133 32.68 17.46 -0.91
CA PRO A 133 32.46 17.28 0.52
C PRO A 133 31.10 17.81 1.02
N ALA A 134 30.33 18.52 0.20
CA ALA A 134 29.11 19.20 0.62
C ALA A 134 27.85 18.39 0.29
N THR A 135 26.86 18.44 1.18
CA THR A 135 25.48 18.03 0.89
C THR A 135 24.68 19.27 0.47
N VAL A 136 24.04 19.20 -0.68
CA VAL A 136 23.30 20.31 -1.27
C VAL A 136 21.86 19.86 -1.54
N PRO A 137 20.84 20.63 -1.08
CA PRO A 137 19.47 20.38 -1.47
C PRO A 137 19.22 20.86 -2.91
N VAL A 138 18.51 20.05 -3.68
CA VAL A 138 18.03 20.40 -5.01
C VAL A 138 16.51 20.50 -4.92
N GLY A 139 15.98 21.72 -5.07
CA GLY A 139 14.55 22.02 -5.03
C GLY A 139 14.16 23.19 -4.12
N PRO A 140 12.88 23.29 -3.69
CA PRO A 140 11.80 22.32 -3.86
C PRO A 140 11.16 22.34 -5.26
N PHE A 141 10.64 21.19 -5.71
CA PHE A 141 9.87 21.07 -6.95
C PHE A 141 8.83 19.95 -6.90
N THR A 142 7.97 19.91 -7.91
CA THR A 142 7.07 18.77 -8.16
C THR A 142 7.82 17.73 -8.98
N LEU A 143 8.19 16.62 -8.34
CA LEU A 143 8.90 15.49 -8.94
C LEU A 143 7.98 14.68 -9.85
N VAL A 144 6.75 14.44 -9.40
CA VAL A 144 5.73 13.68 -10.13
C VAL A 144 4.38 14.36 -9.92
N ASP A 145 3.59 14.41 -10.97
CA ASP A 145 2.19 14.83 -10.95
C ASP A 145 1.39 14.02 -11.96
N ARG A 146 0.75 12.94 -11.48
CA ARG A 146 0.09 11.92 -12.30
C ARG A 146 -1.10 11.33 -11.59
N ASP A 147 -2.08 10.88 -12.36
CA ASP A 147 -3.15 10.03 -11.83
C ASP A 147 -2.65 8.58 -11.70
N VAL A 148 -2.96 7.96 -10.57
CA VAL A 148 -2.66 6.56 -10.27
C VAL A 148 -3.95 5.81 -9.97
N GLN A 149 -3.98 4.53 -10.30
CA GLN A 149 -5.13 3.65 -10.11
C GLN A 149 -4.63 2.28 -9.68
N LEU A 150 -5.37 1.58 -8.82
CA LEU A 150 -5.10 0.18 -8.53
C LEU A 150 -5.94 -0.73 -9.42
N HIS A 151 -5.31 -1.80 -9.88
CA HIS A 151 -5.99 -2.93 -10.49
C HIS A 151 -6.09 -4.05 -9.46
N LEU A 152 -7.10 -3.97 -8.60
CA LEU A 152 -7.36 -5.00 -7.60
C LEU A 152 -8.41 -5.99 -8.13
N ALA A 153 -7.99 -7.24 -8.34
CA ALA A 153 -8.91 -8.36 -8.52
C ALA A 153 -9.22 -8.97 -7.15
N PHE A 154 -10.32 -8.54 -6.52
CA PHE A 154 -10.75 -9.12 -5.25
C PHE A 154 -11.13 -10.59 -5.44
N GLN A 155 -10.42 -11.47 -4.74
CA GLN A 155 -10.66 -12.91 -4.73
C GLN A 155 -11.48 -13.26 -3.48
N LEU A 156 -12.49 -14.12 -3.62
CA LEU A 156 -13.28 -14.56 -2.48
C LEU A 156 -12.41 -15.34 -1.48
N PRO A 157 -12.56 -15.11 -0.17
CA PRO A 157 -11.86 -15.91 0.83
C PRO A 157 -12.32 -17.36 0.79
N THR A 158 -11.41 -18.29 1.09
CA THR A 158 -11.74 -19.71 1.22
C THR A 158 -12.17 -19.99 2.65
N ILE A 159 -13.37 -20.56 2.85
CA ILE A 159 -13.91 -20.89 4.17
C ILE A 159 -14.03 -22.41 4.28
N ARG A 160 -13.53 -22.96 5.38
CA ARG A 160 -13.55 -24.40 5.66
C ARG A 160 -14.05 -24.66 7.07
N ILE A 161 -14.79 -25.75 7.21
CA ILE A 161 -15.19 -26.26 8.52
C ILE A 161 -14.05 -27.16 9.00
N VAL A 162 -13.42 -26.79 10.11
CA VAL A 162 -12.36 -27.58 10.74
C VAL A 162 -12.97 -28.64 11.65
N SER A 163 -13.96 -28.24 12.46
CA SER A 163 -14.67 -29.17 13.33
C SER A 163 -16.12 -28.75 13.54
N LEU A 164 -16.99 -29.75 13.69
CA LEU A 164 -18.35 -29.63 14.17
C LEU A 164 -18.49 -30.54 15.38
N GLY A 165 -18.97 -29.99 16.49
CA GLY A 165 -19.24 -30.74 17.70
C GLY A 165 -20.58 -30.34 18.29
N LEU A 166 -21.29 -31.30 18.87
CA LEU A 166 -22.49 -31.05 19.67
C LEU A 166 -22.14 -31.10 21.15
N ASP A 167 -22.59 -30.09 21.89
CA ASP A 167 -22.48 -30.03 23.35
C ASP A 167 -23.87 -29.69 23.91
N GLY A 168 -24.64 -30.73 24.25
CA GLY A 168 -26.07 -30.61 24.56
C GLY A 168 -26.87 -30.09 23.36
N LEU A 169 -27.48 -28.91 23.51
CA LEU A 169 -28.21 -28.20 22.45
C LEU A 169 -27.36 -27.11 21.77
N ALA A 170 -26.05 -27.05 22.03
CA ALA A 170 -25.16 -26.11 21.37
C ALA A 170 -24.35 -26.81 20.28
N LEU A 171 -24.41 -26.28 19.05
CA LEU A 171 -23.49 -26.64 17.98
C LEU A 171 -22.25 -25.76 18.09
N ARG A 172 -21.08 -26.39 18.28
CA ARG A 172 -19.77 -25.75 18.18
C ARG A 172 -19.23 -25.93 16.77
N VAL A 173 -18.93 -24.82 16.12
CA VAL A 173 -18.40 -24.77 14.75
C VAL A 173 -17.05 -24.09 14.79
N LEU A 174 -15.99 -24.80 14.41
CA LEU A 174 -14.68 -24.20 14.17
C LEU A 174 -14.52 -23.97 12.68
N LEU A 175 -14.40 -22.71 12.28
CA LEU A 175 -14.15 -22.31 10.90
C LEU A 175 -12.70 -21.85 10.76
N GLU A 176 -12.10 -22.22 9.64
CA GLU A 176 -10.85 -21.63 9.15
C GLU A 176 -11.16 -20.85 7.88
N VAL A 177 -10.68 -19.61 7.84
CA VAL A 177 -10.86 -18.71 6.71
C VAL A 177 -9.51 -18.25 6.22
N GLN A 178 -9.26 -18.40 4.93
CA GLN A 178 -8.06 -17.93 4.25
C GLN A 178 -8.38 -16.72 3.37
N ASN A 179 -7.65 -15.64 3.58
CA ASN A 179 -7.73 -14.42 2.77
C ASN A 179 -6.63 -14.41 1.72
N PRO A 180 -6.95 -14.61 0.42
CA PRO A 180 -5.95 -14.54 -0.65
C PRO A 180 -5.57 -13.12 -1.06
N ASN A 181 -6.27 -12.09 -0.55
CA ASN A 181 -6.12 -10.71 -1.02
C ASN A 181 -4.99 -9.97 -0.29
N PRO A 182 -4.35 -8.99 -0.94
CA PRO A 182 -3.44 -8.05 -0.26
C PRO A 182 -4.20 -7.06 0.65
N ILE A 183 -5.52 -7.17 0.76
CA ILE A 183 -6.36 -6.33 1.62
C ILE A 183 -6.89 -7.18 2.75
N GLY A 184 -6.62 -6.78 3.98
CA GLY A 184 -7.23 -7.32 5.17
C GLY A 184 -8.63 -6.74 5.38
N PHE A 185 -9.52 -7.51 5.99
CA PHE A 185 -10.90 -7.11 6.23
C PHE A 185 -11.51 -7.88 7.38
N SER A 186 -12.57 -7.34 7.97
CA SER A 186 -13.42 -8.11 8.87
C SER A 186 -14.50 -8.79 8.05
N LEU A 187 -14.56 -10.11 8.14
CA LEU A 187 -15.68 -10.88 7.60
C LEU A 187 -16.81 -10.80 8.62
N THR A 188 -17.94 -10.20 8.26
CA THR A 188 -19.06 -9.98 9.17
C THR A 188 -20.39 -10.37 8.55
N GLY A 189 -21.31 -10.95 9.33
CA GLY A 189 -22.65 -11.28 8.85
C GLY A 189 -23.28 -12.48 9.57
N PRO A 190 -24.50 -12.87 9.20
CA PRO A 190 -25.16 -14.04 9.75
C PRO A 190 -24.46 -15.35 9.34
N LEU A 191 -24.24 -16.20 10.34
CA LEU A 191 -23.94 -17.62 10.21
C LEU A 191 -25.21 -18.39 10.56
N ARG A 192 -25.81 -19.07 9.59
CA ARG A 192 -27.04 -19.86 9.76
C ARG A 192 -26.75 -21.34 9.68
N VAL A 193 -27.36 -22.11 10.56
CA VAL A 193 -27.34 -23.57 10.53
C VAL A 193 -28.66 -24.04 9.94
N LEU A 194 -28.57 -24.79 8.84
CA LEU A 194 -29.71 -25.37 8.16
C LEU A 194 -29.75 -26.89 8.37
N VAL A 195 -30.91 -27.41 8.75
CA VAL A 195 -31.20 -28.85 8.83
C VAL A 195 -32.46 -29.12 8.00
N GLY A 196 -32.36 -30.01 7.01
CA GLY A 196 -33.48 -30.25 6.08
C GLY A 196 -33.93 -28.99 5.31
N GLY A 197 -33.05 -27.99 5.16
CA GLY A 197 -33.35 -26.72 4.50
C GLY A 197 -34.00 -25.65 5.39
N GLN A 198 -34.30 -25.96 6.66
CA GLN A 198 -34.85 -25.00 7.63
C GLN A 198 -33.74 -24.45 8.53
N SER A 199 -33.79 -23.16 8.83
CA SER A 199 -32.84 -22.50 9.75
C SER A 199 -33.17 -22.87 11.19
N VAL A 200 -32.27 -23.63 11.83
CA VAL A 200 -32.43 -24.12 13.22
C VAL A 200 -31.60 -23.34 14.23
N ALA A 201 -30.61 -22.57 13.77
CA ALA A 201 -29.85 -21.64 14.59
C ALA A 201 -29.24 -20.55 13.73
N GLN A 202 -29.01 -19.38 14.33
CA GLN A 202 -28.31 -18.27 13.71
C GLN A 202 -27.43 -17.58 14.76
N THR A 203 -26.24 -17.17 14.34
CA THR A 203 -25.39 -16.26 15.11
C THR A 203 -24.76 -15.23 14.17
N THR A 204 -24.09 -14.23 14.74
CA THR A 204 -23.33 -13.25 13.97
C THR A 204 -21.86 -13.62 13.99
N LEU A 205 -21.29 -13.79 12.81
CA LEU A 205 -19.86 -13.97 12.62
C LEU A 205 -19.20 -12.60 12.55
N ASN A 206 -18.08 -12.44 13.26
CA ASN A 206 -17.15 -11.32 13.10
C ASN A 206 -15.73 -11.87 13.23
N LEU A 207 -15.04 -11.99 12.10
CA LEU A 207 -13.70 -12.58 12.05
C LEU A 207 -12.73 -11.63 11.32
N PRO A 208 -11.71 -11.08 12.01
CA PRO A 208 -10.68 -10.28 11.35
C PRO A 208 -9.74 -11.18 10.54
N LEU A 209 -9.42 -10.76 9.31
CA LEU A 209 -8.55 -11.45 8.37
C LEU A 209 -7.46 -10.51 7.87
N THR A 210 -6.20 -10.76 8.25
CA THR A 210 -5.06 -9.99 7.77
C THR A 210 -4.83 -10.20 6.26
N PRO A 211 -4.12 -9.28 5.57
CA PRO A 211 -3.74 -9.45 4.17
C PRO A 211 -3.00 -10.78 3.93
N GLY A 212 -3.42 -11.56 2.94
CA GLY A 212 -2.77 -12.84 2.58
C GLY A 212 -2.79 -13.91 3.68
N GLY A 213 -3.49 -13.67 4.79
CA GLY A 213 -3.44 -14.48 6.01
C GLY A 213 -4.55 -15.50 6.14
N SER A 214 -4.54 -16.22 7.26
CA SER A 214 -5.60 -17.12 7.69
C SER A 214 -6.04 -16.79 9.11
N SER A 215 -7.31 -17.02 9.41
CA SER A 215 -7.88 -16.84 10.75
C SER A 215 -8.81 -17.99 11.08
N GLN A 216 -8.85 -18.36 12.35
CA GLN A 216 -9.74 -19.39 12.87
C GLN A 216 -10.74 -18.76 13.85
N GLY A 217 -11.99 -19.21 13.79
CA GLY A 217 -13.04 -18.75 14.68
C GLY A 217 -13.90 -19.91 15.18
N GLU A 218 -14.06 -20.02 16.50
CA GLU A 218 -15.02 -20.91 17.13
C GLU A 218 -16.34 -20.16 17.34
N PHE A 219 -17.43 -20.72 16.83
CA PHE A 219 -18.78 -20.18 16.97
C PHE A 219 -19.65 -21.19 17.68
N ARG A 220 -20.40 -20.72 18.68
CA ARG A 220 -21.38 -21.52 19.40
C ARG A 220 -22.78 -21.07 19.01
N LEU A 221 -23.59 -22.02 18.54
CA LEU A 221 -24.95 -21.77 18.11
C LEU A 221 -25.90 -22.60 18.96
N GLY A 222 -26.84 -21.93 19.64
CA GLY A 222 -27.94 -22.61 20.33
C GLY A 222 -28.94 -23.13 19.31
N LEU A 223 -29.21 -24.42 19.34
CA LEU A 223 -30.17 -25.08 18.47
C LEU A 223 -31.57 -25.00 19.08
N THR A 224 -32.57 -24.66 18.27
CA THR A 224 -33.98 -24.65 18.70
C THR A 224 -34.64 -26.04 18.64
N GLY A 225 -33.91 -27.06 18.19
CA GLY A 225 -34.34 -28.47 18.15
C GLY A 225 -33.18 -29.42 17.85
N PHE A 226 -33.37 -30.72 18.07
CA PHE A 226 -32.34 -31.71 17.74
C PHE A 226 -32.22 -31.85 16.21
N PRO A 227 -31.01 -31.78 15.64
CA PRO A 227 -30.80 -32.08 14.24
C PRO A 227 -31.16 -33.56 14.05
N GLY A 228 -32.24 -33.86 13.33
CA GLY A 228 -32.54 -35.24 12.93
C GLY A 228 -31.42 -35.83 12.06
N MET A 229 -31.60 -37.03 11.53
CA MET A 229 -30.62 -37.70 10.64
C MET A 229 -30.36 -36.99 9.28
N GLY A 230 -30.68 -35.70 9.15
CA GLY A 230 -30.36 -34.87 7.98
C GLY A 230 -28.98 -34.21 8.11
N GLY A 231 -28.23 -34.17 7.02
CA GLY A 231 -26.92 -33.49 7.00
C GLY A 231 -27.02 -32.01 7.36
N ILE A 232 -26.03 -31.51 8.13
CA ILE A 232 -25.94 -30.10 8.51
C ILE A 232 -25.37 -29.29 7.35
N ARG A 233 -26.01 -28.16 7.05
CA ARG A 233 -25.46 -27.15 6.14
C ARG A 233 -25.27 -25.83 6.88
N LEU A 234 -24.17 -25.16 6.63
CA LEU A 234 -23.94 -23.79 7.08
C LEU A 234 -24.16 -22.86 5.91
N ASP A 235 -25.10 -21.91 6.08
CA ASP A 235 -25.34 -20.84 5.13
C ASP A 235 -24.67 -19.55 5.65
N LEU A 236 -23.75 -19.01 4.84
CA LEU A 236 -22.91 -17.87 5.18
C LEU A 236 -23.35 -16.67 4.35
N GLY A 237 -24.09 -15.76 4.96
CA GLY A 237 -24.47 -14.47 4.37
C GLY A 237 -23.49 -13.37 4.75
N LEU A 238 -22.20 -13.56 4.46
CA LEU A 238 -21.14 -12.72 5.00
C LEU A 238 -20.80 -11.54 4.08
N THR A 239 -20.15 -10.54 4.66
CA THR A 239 -19.65 -9.35 3.97
C THR A 239 -18.21 -9.10 4.43
N ALA A 240 -17.28 -9.03 3.48
CA ALA A 240 -15.92 -8.54 3.71
C ALA A 240 -15.98 -7.01 3.83
N ARG A 241 -15.58 -6.48 5.00
CA ARG A 241 -15.72 -5.07 5.32
C ARG A 241 -14.40 -4.44 5.78
N VAL A 242 -14.07 -3.31 5.17
CA VAL A 242 -13.12 -2.32 5.68
C VAL A 242 -13.88 -0.99 5.76
N PRO A 243 -14.11 -0.44 6.97
CA PRO A 243 -14.92 0.76 7.13
C PRO A 243 -14.48 1.90 6.20
N GLY A 244 -15.43 2.41 5.40
CA GLY A 244 -15.20 3.51 4.47
C GLY A 244 -14.38 3.19 3.22
N ILE A 245 -13.83 1.97 3.08
CA ILE A 245 -12.91 1.59 1.99
C ILE A 245 -13.45 0.44 1.14
N LEU A 246 -13.96 -0.62 1.78
CA LEU A 246 -14.36 -1.85 1.11
C LEU A 246 -15.63 -2.43 1.74
N GLU A 247 -16.59 -2.78 0.90
CA GLU A 247 -17.74 -3.60 1.28
C GLU A 247 -18.03 -4.56 0.14
N ARG A 248 -17.85 -5.87 0.39
CA ARG A 248 -18.04 -6.91 -0.63
C ARG A 248 -18.82 -8.10 -0.07
N PRO A 249 -19.92 -8.53 -0.71
CA PRO A 249 -20.64 -9.71 -0.29
C PRO A 249 -19.78 -10.97 -0.51
N VAL A 250 -19.80 -11.87 0.46
CA VAL A 250 -19.16 -13.18 0.47
C VAL A 250 -20.22 -14.20 0.88
N ALA A 251 -21.00 -14.66 -0.10
CA ALA A 251 -22.01 -15.68 0.11
C ALA A 251 -21.42 -17.08 -0.19
N GLN A 252 -21.50 -17.99 0.77
CA GLN A 252 -21.04 -19.38 0.61
C GLN A 252 -21.95 -20.35 1.37
N VAL A 253 -22.11 -21.56 0.86
CA VAL A 253 -22.83 -22.64 1.56
C VAL A 253 -21.85 -23.79 1.79
N LEU A 254 -21.70 -24.20 3.05
CA LEU A 254 -20.79 -25.26 3.45
C LEU A 254 -21.58 -26.48 3.90
N GLN A 255 -21.09 -27.67 3.55
CA GLN A 255 -21.64 -28.94 4.03
C GLN A 255 -20.70 -29.53 5.07
N GLY A 256 -21.26 -30.01 6.18
CA GLY A 256 -20.47 -30.63 7.23
C GLY A 256 -21.21 -31.82 7.85
N PHE A 257 -20.43 -32.75 8.39
CA PHE A 257 -20.95 -33.90 9.12
C PHE A 257 -20.62 -33.72 10.61
N LEU A 258 -21.61 -34.02 11.46
CA LEU A 258 -21.40 -34.11 12.90
C LEU A 258 -20.45 -35.27 13.19
N ARG A 259 -19.49 -35.04 14.07
CA ARG A 259 -18.69 -36.09 14.71
C ARG A 259 -19.13 -36.28 16.15
#